data_AF-A0A849S5V9-F1
#
_entry.id   AF-A0A849S5V9-F1
#
_cell.length_a   1.000
_cell.length_b   1.000
_cell.length_c   1.000
_cell.angle_alpha   90.00
_cell.angle_beta   90.00
_cell.angle_gamma   90.00
#
_symmetry.space_group_name_H-M   'P 1'
#
loop_
_entity.id
_entity.type
_entity.pdbx_description
1 polymer ?
#
loop_
_entity_poly.entity_id
_entity_poly.type
_entity_poly.pdbx_seq_one_letter_code
_entity_poly.pdbx_strand_id
1 'polypeptide(L)' 'MIIADSGFWLALGDKKDRHHLKANDFARTTTERLITTYPV' A
#
# COMPACT_ATOMS: atom_id res chain seq x y z
N MET A 1 -10.25 2.70 -8.99
CA MET A 1 -10.21 1.86 -7.76
C MET A 1 -9.09 0.85 -7.92
N ILE A 2 -8.26 0.65 -6.90
CA ILE A 2 -7.06 -0.20 -6.96
C ILE A 2 -7.16 -1.25 -5.85
N ILE A 3 -6.87 -2.51 -6.20
CA ILE A 3 -6.74 -3.59 -5.22
C ILE A 3 -5.32 -3.55 -4.65
N ALA A 4 -5.21 -3.28 -3.36
CA ALA A 4 -3.96 -3.29 -2.61
C ALA A 4 -3.78 -4.65 -1.93
N ASP A 5 -2.69 -5.33 -2.30
CA ASP A 5 -2.27 -6.58 -1.68
C ASP A 5 -1.67 -6.37 -0.27
N SER A 6 -1.44 -7.46 0.44
CA SER A 6 -0.81 -7.41 1.78
C SER A 6 0.60 -6.82 1.75
N GLY A 7 1.35 -7.01 0.65
CA GLY A 7 2.71 -6.49 0.50
C GLY A 7 2.74 -4.96 0.47
N PHE A 8 1.76 -4.33 -0.17
CA PHE A 8 1.60 -2.89 -0.17
C PHE A 8 1.36 -2.34 1.25
N TRP A 9 0.47 -2.97 2.02
CA TRP A 9 0.19 -2.56 3.39
C TRP A 9 1.40 -2.78 4.32
N LEU A 10 2.15 -3.87 4.13
CA LEU A 10 3.38 -4.12 4.87
C LEU A 10 4.45 -3.07 4.56
N ALA A 11 4.69 -2.77 3.27
CA ALA A 11 5.62 -1.74 2.86
C ALA A 11 5.21 -0.36 3.37
N LEU A 12 3.90 -0.05 3.38
CA LEU A 12 3.40 1.22 3.91
C LEU A 12 3.57 1.33 5.43
N GLY A 13 3.36 0.24 6.17
CA GLY A 13 3.43 0.21 7.63
C GLY A 13 4.85 0.11 8.19
N ASP A 14 5.75 -0.61 7.52
CA ASP A 14 7.13 -0.80 7.96
C ASP A 14 8.07 0.26 7.36
N LYS A 15 8.58 1.15 8.20
CA LYS A 15 9.54 2.21 7.82
C LYS A 15 10.89 1.67 7.35
N LYS A 16 11.24 0.43 7.69
CA LYS A 16 12.47 -0.24 7.27
C LYS A 16 12.29 -1.03 5.97
N ASP A 17 11.07 -1.14 5.46
CA ASP A 17 10.83 -1.81 4.18
C ASP A 17 11.48 -1.02 3.03
N ARG A 18 12.13 -1.75 2.13
CA ARG A 18 12.82 -1.15 0.98
C ARG A 18 11.89 -0.35 0.07
N HIS A 19 10.60 -0.68 0.04
CA HIS A 19 9.57 -0.05 -0.75
C HIS A 19 8.74 0.97 0.04
N HIS A 20 9.04 1.20 1.32
CA HIS A 20 8.28 2.11 2.18
C HIS A 20 8.09 3.49 1.56
N LEU A 21 9.18 4.09 1.05
CA LEU A 21 9.13 5.41 0.43
C LEU A 21 8.21 5.44 -0.81
N LYS A 22 8.24 4.38 -1.63
CA LYS A 22 7.40 4.28 -2.83
C LYS A 22 5.93 4.06 -2.47
N ALA A 23 5.66 3.17 -1.51
CA ALA A 23 4.30 2.89 -1.03
C ALA A 23 3.68 4.14 -0.39
N ASN A 24 4.46 4.86 0.42
CA ASN A 24 4.02 6.09 1.06
C ASN A 24 3.78 7.23 0.05
N ASP A 25 4.69 7.43 -0.92
CA ASP A 25 4.50 8.44 -1.96
C ASP A 25 3.26 8.16 -2.82
N PHE A 26 3.07 6.90 -3.21
CA PHE A 26 1.86 6.47 -3.92
C PHE A 26 0.59 6.69 -3.10
N ALA A 27 0.59 6.30 -1.82
CA ALA A 27 -0.57 6.46 -0.93
C ALA A 27 -0.95 7.94 -0.73
N ARG A 28 0.03 8.86 -0.77
CA ARG A 28 -0.21 10.31 -0.62
C ARG A 28 -0.66 10.99 -1.92
N THR A 29 -0.29 10.46 -3.07
CA THR A 29 -0.58 11.07 -4.38
C THR A 29 -1.81 10.49 -5.04
N THR A 30 -2.19 9.27 -4.69
CA THR A 30 -3.34 8.60 -5.30
C THR A 30 -4.66 9.22 -4.84
N THR A 31 -5.54 9.50 -5.79
CA THR A 31 -6.96 9.86 -5.56
C THR A 31 -7.89 8.65 -5.68
N GLU A 32 -7.36 7.52 -6.12
CA GLU A 32 -8.10 6.28 -6.30
C GLU A 32 -8.33 5.58 -4.97
N ARG A 33 -9.53 5.01 -4.78
CA ARG A 33 -9.79 4.17 -3.59
C ARG A 33 -8.93 2.92 -3.61
N LEU A 34 -8.20 2.69 -2.52
CA LEU A 34 -7.49 1.45 -2.24
C LEU A 34 -8.43 0.48 -1.51
N ILE A 35 -8.66 -0.69 -2.10
CA ILE A 35 -9.45 -1.76 -1.50
C ILE A 35 -8.57 -2.97 -1.25
N THR A 36 -8.84 -3.75 -0.21
CA THR A 36 -8.15 -5.00 0.08
C THR A 36 -9.15 -6.13 0.15
N THR A 37 -8.71 -7.36 -0.12
CA THR A 37 -9.56 -8.55 -0.01
C THR A 37 -9.31 -9.21 1.34
N TYR A 38 -10.35 -9.79 1.94
CA TYR A 38 -10.14 -10.71 3.05
C TYR A 38 -9.39 -11.94 2.54
N PRO A 39 -8.21 -12.28 3.08
CA PRO A 39 -7.55 -13.52 2.72
C PRO A 39 -8.41 -14.69 3.20
N VAL A 40 -8.65 -15.65 2.31
CA VAL A 40 -9.25 -16.95 2.65
C VAL A 40 -8.22 -17.88 3.25
#